data_AF-A0A4S4FSZ4-F1
#
_entry.id   AF-A0A4S4FSZ4-F1
#
_cell.length_a   1.000
_cell.length_b   1.000
_cell.length_c   1.000
_cell.angle_alpha   90.00
_cell.angle_beta   90.00
_cell.angle_gamma   90.00
#
_symmetry.space_group_name_H-M   'P 1'
#
loop_
_entity.id
_entity.type
_entity.pdbx_description
1 polymer ?
#
loop_
_entity_poly.entity_id
_entity_poly.type
_entity_poly.pdbx_seq_one_letter_code
_entity_poly.pdbx_strand_id
1 'polypeptide(L)'
;MKANVRLFFILGVFFVVACAIYTVWTMLYDAQNLATDPSGGAPQAQVEWVGTVGIGLTAILAFFIAFYLSRSHAAQGGELPEDRLDANIDDGDPELGFYSPWSWWPMVLALSAALGFTGLAVGVWITFIGVGIFAVAITGWVYEYYRGYHAH
;
A
#
# COMPACT_ATOMS: atom_id res chain seq x y z
N MET A 1 -20.65 -2.17 0.00
CA MET A 1 -19.33 -1.70 -0.47
C MET A 1 -19.15 -1.89 -1.98
N LYS A 2 -20.23 -1.93 -2.77
CA LYS A 2 -20.17 -2.28 -4.21
C LYS A 2 -19.40 -1.23 -5.02
N ALA A 3 -19.55 0.05 -4.67
CA ALA A 3 -18.83 1.15 -5.32
C ALA A 3 -17.31 1.02 -5.16
N ASN A 4 -16.84 0.77 -3.93
CA ASN A 4 -15.41 0.62 -3.63
C ASN A 4 -14.78 -0.56 -4.40
N VAL A 5 -15.47 -1.70 -4.46
CA VAL A 5 -15.03 -2.86 -5.24
C VAL A 5 -14.91 -2.52 -6.73
N ARG A 6 -15.95 -1.90 -7.31
CA ARG A 6 -15.96 -1.52 -8.73
C ARG A 6 -14.85 -0.51 -9.06
N LEU A 7 -14.60 0.44 -8.17
CA LEU A 7 -13.54 1.45 -8.33
C LEU A 7 -12.17 0.78 -8.51
N PHE A 8 -11.79 -0.13 -7.61
CA PHE A 8 -10.48 -0.79 -7.69
C PHE A 8 -10.38 -1.76 -8.87
N PHE A 9 -11.49 -2.40 -9.29
CA PHE A 9 -11.51 -3.19 -10.53
C PHE A 9 -11.27 -2.32 -11.77
N ILE A 10 -11.93 -1.16 -11.87
CA ILE A 10 -11.75 -0.22 -12.99
C ILE A 10 -10.30 0.29 -13.01
N LEU A 11 -9.73 0.65 -11.85
CA LEU A 11 -8.32 1.04 -11.74
C LEU A 11 -7.37 -0.09 -12.15
N GLY A 12 -7.65 -1.33 -11.74
CA GLY A 12 -6.86 -2.50 -12.14
C GLY A 12 -6.83 -2.68 -13.67
N VAL A 13 -7.99 -2.60 -14.31
CA VAL A 13 -8.10 -2.67 -15.78
C VAL A 13 -7.36 -1.50 -16.43
N PHE A 14 -7.53 -0.28 -15.91
CA PHE A 14 -6.81 0.89 -16.39
C PHE A 14 -5.30 0.69 -16.32
N PHE A 15 -4.76 0.20 -15.21
CA PHE A 15 -3.32 -0.03 -15.06
C PHE A 15 -2.80 -1.17 -15.94
N VAL A 16 -3.60 -2.21 -16.22
CA VAL A 16 -3.22 -3.24 -17.22
C VAL A 16 -3.13 -2.63 -18.60
N VAL A 17 -4.12 -1.82 -19.00
CA VAL A 17 -4.13 -1.13 -20.29
C VAL A 17 -2.96 -0.15 -20.37
N ALA A 18 -2.72 0.63 -19.32
CA ALA A 18 -1.59 1.56 -19.25
C ALA A 18 -0.25 0.82 -19.31
N CYS A 19 -0.10 -0.32 -18.63
CA CYS A 19 1.10 -1.15 -18.70
C CYS A 19 1.36 -1.63 -20.13
N ALA A 20 0.33 -2.19 -20.79
CA ALA A 20 0.44 -2.65 -22.18
C ALA A 20 0.78 -1.49 -23.14
N ILE A 21 0.08 -0.36 -23.01
CA ILE A 21 0.36 0.84 -23.82
C ILE A 21 1.78 1.33 -23.58
N TYR A 22 2.21 1.42 -22.31
CA TYR A 22 3.55 1.86 -21.95
C TYR A 22 4.62 0.97 -22.56
N THR A 23 4.53 -0.35 -22.34
CA THR A 23 5.49 -1.32 -22.87
C THR A 23 5.55 -1.28 -24.40
N VAL A 24 4.40 -1.21 -25.07
CA VAL A 24 4.38 -1.13 -26.55
C VAL A 24 4.94 0.20 -27.03
N TRP A 25 4.57 1.31 -26.39
CA TRP A 25 5.04 2.64 -26.76
C TRP A 25 6.55 2.78 -26.60
N THR A 26 7.12 2.31 -25.49
CA THR A 26 8.58 2.34 -25.28
C THR A 26 9.31 1.48 -26.29
N MET A 27 8.82 0.27 -26.58
CA MET A 27 9.41 -0.58 -27.62
C MET A 27 9.38 0.07 -29.02
N LEU A 28 8.31 0.77 -29.38
CA LEU A 28 8.21 1.49 -30.66
C LEU A 28 9.11 2.73 -30.71
N TYR A 29 9.20 3.45 -29.60
CA TYR A 29 10.06 4.62 -29.45
C TYR A 29 11.54 4.25 -29.62
N ASP A 30 11.96 3.14 -29.02
CA ASP A 30 13.32 2.59 -29.16
C ASP A 30 13.57 2.05 -30.57
N ALA A 31 12.59 1.35 -31.17
CA ALA A 31 12.68 0.85 -32.55
C ALA A 31 12.85 1.97 -33.59
N GLN A 32 12.33 3.17 -33.30
CA GLN A 32 12.45 4.36 -34.15
C GLN A 32 13.75 5.15 -33.91
N ASN A 33 14.69 4.66 -33.09
CA ASN A 33 15.92 5.36 -32.68
C ASN A 33 15.69 6.71 -31.98
N LEU A 34 14.50 6.94 -31.42
CA LEU A 34 14.21 8.21 -30.76
C LEU A 34 14.71 8.21 -29.30
N ALA A 35 15.02 7.03 -28.76
CA ALA A 35 15.75 6.87 -27.52
C ALA A 35 17.25 7.09 -27.73
N THR A 36 17.79 8.14 -27.11
CA THR A 36 19.23 8.38 -27.04
C THR A 36 19.84 7.41 -26.02
N ASP A 37 20.26 6.23 -26.46
CA ASP A 37 21.03 5.31 -25.63
C ASP A 37 22.43 5.90 -25.34
N PRO A 38 22.81 6.17 -24.08
CA PRO A 38 24.16 6.63 -23.73
C PRO A 38 25.24 5.56 -23.99
N SER A 39 24.86 4.29 -24.16
CA SER A 39 25.78 3.16 -24.31
C SER A 39 26.07 2.75 -25.77
N GLY A 40 25.47 3.45 -26.75
CA GLY A 40 25.81 3.33 -28.17
C GLY A 40 25.37 2.01 -28.82
N GLY A 41 24.39 1.30 -28.25
CA GLY A 41 23.83 0.09 -28.83
C GLY A 41 23.03 0.37 -30.11
N ALA A 42 22.94 -0.63 -31.00
CA ALA A 42 22.05 -0.56 -32.16
C ALA A 42 20.59 -0.48 -31.70
N PRO A 43 19.70 0.23 -32.44
CA PRO A 43 18.28 0.25 -32.14
C PRO A 43 17.71 -1.16 -32.11
N GLN A 44 17.22 -1.55 -30.94
CA GLN A 44 16.49 -2.79 -30.75
C GLN A 44 15.22 -2.43 -29.99
N ALA A 45 14.11 -3.09 -30.32
CA ALA A 45 12.87 -2.94 -29.56
C ALA A 45 13.09 -3.55 -28.16
N GLN A 46 13.57 -2.74 -27.23
CA GLN A 46 13.85 -3.15 -25.86
C GLN A 46 12.67 -2.78 -24.98
N VAL A 47 12.42 -3.61 -23.97
CA VAL A 47 11.39 -3.32 -22.96
C VAL A 47 12.04 -2.49 -21.87
N GLU A 48 11.44 -1.33 -21.56
CA GLU A 48 11.82 -0.59 -20.36
C GLU A 48 11.24 -1.27 -19.11
N TRP A 49 12.08 -2.05 -18.44
CA TRP A 49 11.66 -2.89 -17.31
C TRP A 49 11.22 -2.11 -16.08
N VAL A 50 11.84 -0.98 -15.76
CA VAL A 50 11.54 -0.21 -14.54
C VAL A 50 10.09 0.28 -14.56
N GLY A 51 9.68 0.98 -15.61
CA GLY A 51 8.30 1.44 -15.78
C GLY A 51 7.30 0.29 -15.96
N THR A 52 7.63 -0.68 -16.82
CA THR A 52 6.73 -1.82 -17.09
C THR A 52 6.42 -2.63 -15.83
N VAL A 53 7.44 -2.95 -15.03
CA VAL A 53 7.25 -3.69 -13.76
C VAL A 53 6.53 -2.84 -12.73
N GLY A 54 6.85 -1.55 -12.61
CA GLY A 54 6.20 -0.64 -11.66
C GLY A 54 4.69 -0.51 -11.91
N ILE A 55 4.29 -0.27 -13.17
CA ILE A 55 2.87 -0.17 -13.56
C ILE A 55 2.19 -1.54 -13.43
N GLY A 56 2.86 -2.62 -13.85
CA GLY A 56 2.34 -3.98 -13.73
C GLY A 56 2.05 -4.40 -12.29
N LEU A 57 2.96 -4.13 -11.35
CA LEU A 57 2.75 -4.38 -9.92
C LEU A 57 1.63 -3.52 -9.34
N THR A 58 1.47 -2.29 -9.82
CA THR A 58 0.35 -1.41 -9.42
C THR A 58 -0.99 -1.97 -9.89
N ALA A 59 -1.07 -2.55 -11.09
CA ALA A 59 -2.26 -3.26 -11.56
C ALA A 59 -2.60 -4.46 -10.68
N ILE A 60 -1.59 -5.27 -10.32
CA ILE A 60 -1.76 -6.42 -9.42
C ILE A 60 -2.27 -5.96 -8.05
N LEU A 61 -1.70 -4.89 -7.48
CA LEU A 61 -2.14 -4.32 -6.21
C LEU A 61 -3.61 -3.88 -6.26
N ALA A 62 -4.02 -3.19 -7.33
CA ALA A 62 -5.40 -2.75 -7.50
C ALA A 62 -6.38 -3.94 -7.56
N PHE A 63 -6.05 -4.99 -8.32
CA PHE A 63 -6.86 -6.22 -8.34
C PHE A 63 -6.86 -6.96 -7.00
N PHE A 64 -5.74 -6.97 -6.28
CA PHE A 64 -5.66 -7.61 -4.97
C PHE A 64 -6.58 -6.93 -3.95
N ILE A 65 -6.59 -5.60 -3.93
CA ILE A 65 -7.52 -4.81 -3.11
C ILE A 65 -8.97 -5.08 -3.55
N ALA A 66 -9.26 -5.03 -4.85
CA ALA A 66 -10.60 -5.28 -5.37
C ALA A 66 -11.12 -6.69 -4.99
N PHE A 67 -10.25 -7.70 -5.11
CA PHE A 67 -10.53 -9.07 -4.70
C PHE A 67 -10.84 -9.16 -3.21
N TYR A 68 -9.99 -8.60 -2.36
CA TYR A 68 -10.19 -8.61 -0.91
C TYR A 68 -11.53 -7.94 -0.52
N LEU A 69 -11.80 -6.75 -1.05
CA LEU A 69 -13.05 -6.02 -0.80
C LEU A 69 -14.26 -6.81 -1.30
N SER A 70 -14.16 -7.49 -2.45
CA SER A 70 -15.26 -8.32 -2.97
C SER A 70 -15.58 -9.49 -2.04
N ARG A 71 -14.56 -10.12 -1.46
CA ARG A 71 -14.72 -11.23 -0.51
C ARG A 71 -15.28 -10.74 0.82
N SER A 72 -14.82 -9.59 1.30
CA SER A 72 -15.36 -8.93 2.50
C SER A 72 -16.84 -8.58 2.34
N HIS A 73 -17.20 -7.91 1.23
CA HIS A 73 -18.59 -7.56 0.96
C HIS A 73 -19.50 -8.79 0.83
N ALA A 74 -19.01 -9.88 0.21
CA ALA A 74 -19.77 -11.13 0.14
C ALA A 74 -19.96 -11.81 1.52
N ALA A 75 -19.02 -11.63 2.44
CA ALA A 75 -19.09 -12.20 3.79
C ALA A 75 -19.88 -11.32 4.79
N GLN A 76 -20.22 -10.09 4.41
CA GLN A 76 -20.85 -9.08 5.25
C GLN A 76 -22.29 -9.43 5.69
N GLY A 77 -22.98 -10.30 4.95
CA GLY A 77 -24.32 -10.79 5.32
C GLY A 77 -25.47 -9.80 5.10
N GLY A 78 -25.21 -8.59 4.60
CA GLY A 78 -26.21 -7.57 4.30
C GLY A 78 -25.58 -6.30 3.71
N GLU A 79 -26.42 -5.36 3.25
CA GLU A 79 -25.96 -4.00 2.91
C GLU A 79 -25.92 -3.16 4.19
N LEU A 80 -24.77 -2.54 4.46
CA LEU A 80 -24.63 -1.65 5.61
C LEU A 80 -25.39 -0.34 5.38
N PRO A 81 -25.75 0.38 6.46
CA PRO A 81 -26.39 1.69 6.36
C PRO A 81 -25.61 2.67 5.47
N GLU A 82 -24.27 2.59 5.47
CA GLU A 82 -23.39 3.44 4.66
C GLU A 82 -23.52 3.23 3.15
N ASP A 83 -24.05 2.09 2.70
CA ASP A 83 -24.28 1.78 1.28
C ASP A 83 -25.73 1.99 0.83
N ARG A 84 -26.64 2.32 1.76
CA ARG A 84 -28.07 2.46 1.52
C ARG A 84 -28.45 3.92 1.30
N LEU A 85 -29.27 4.17 0.27
CA LEU A 85 -29.76 5.52 -0.06
C LEU A 85 -30.90 6.00 0.87
N ASP A 86 -31.51 5.07 1.62
CA ASP A 86 -32.65 5.28 2.50
C ASP A 86 -32.30 5.11 3.99
N ALA A 87 -31.01 5.04 4.32
CA ALA A 87 -30.57 4.85 5.70
C ALA A 87 -30.81 6.10 6.56
N ASN A 88 -31.24 5.88 7.81
CA ASN A 88 -31.35 6.92 8.82
C ASN A 88 -30.12 6.92 9.74
N ILE A 89 -29.95 8.01 10.50
CA ILE A 89 -28.87 8.13 11.50
C ILE A 89 -28.98 7.03 12.57
N ASP A 90 -30.21 6.63 12.90
CA ASP A 90 -30.51 5.60 13.90
C ASP A 90 -30.20 4.17 13.40
N ASP A 91 -29.92 3.97 12.10
CA ASP A 91 -29.56 2.66 11.55
C ASP A 91 -28.09 2.28 11.83
N GLY A 92 -27.26 3.23 12.26
CA GLY A 92 -25.86 3.02 12.61
C GLY A 92 -25.68 2.44 14.01
N ASP A 93 -24.70 1.56 14.19
CA ASP A 93 -24.35 1.02 15.51
C ASP A 93 -23.77 2.15 16.39
N PRO A 94 -24.31 2.39 17.61
CA PRO A 94 -23.72 3.36 18.54
C PRO A 94 -22.30 3.00 18.97
N GLU A 95 -21.92 1.71 18.95
CA GLU A 95 -20.60 1.23 19.34
C GLU A 95 -19.73 0.94 18.11
N LEU A 96 -18.96 1.93 17.65
CA LEU A 96 -18.05 1.78 16.48
C LEU A 96 -16.84 0.87 16.72
N GLY A 97 -16.52 0.60 17.99
CA GLY A 97 -15.35 -0.17 18.41
C GLY A 97 -14.39 0.63 19.30
N PHE A 98 -13.20 0.08 19.50
CA PHE A 98 -12.19 0.68 20.37
C PHE A 98 -11.27 1.62 19.60
N TYR A 99 -11.10 2.84 20.11
CA TYR A 99 -10.12 3.80 19.63
C TYR A 99 -9.17 4.20 20.76
N SER A 100 -7.88 4.22 20.46
CA SER A 100 -6.87 4.75 21.38
C SER A 100 -7.15 6.24 21.65
N PRO A 101 -7.32 6.67 22.92
CA PRO A 101 -7.49 8.08 23.24
C PRO A 101 -6.17 8.86 23.08
N TRP A 102 -5.03 8.19 23.28
CA TRP A 102 -3.69 8.70 23.04
C TRP A 102 -2.70 7.53 22.97
N SER A 103 -1.60 7.71 22.24
CA SER A 103 -0.48 6.75 22.22
C SER A 103 0.81 7.46 21.84
N TRP A 104 1.87 7.26 22.61
CA TRP A 104 3.21 7.77 22.27
C TRP A 104 3.98 6.82 21.35
N TRP A 105 3.56 5.56 21.23
CA TRP A 105 4.28 4.55 20.47
C TRP A 105 4.46 4.85 18.98
N PRO A 106 3.46 5.39 18.24
CA PRO A 106 3.64 5.77 16.84
C PRO A 106 4.80 6.75 16.63
N MET A 107 4.99 7.70 17.56
CA MET A 107 6.07 8.68 17.49
C MET A 107 7.43 8.02 17.69
N VAL A 108 7.55 7.12 18.68
CA VAL A 108 8.79 6.36 18.93
C VAL A 108 9.12 5.45 17.75
N LEU A 109 8.11 4.82 17.14
CA LEU A 109 8.28 3.98 15.96
C LEU A 109 8.74 4.78 14.74
N ALA A 110 8.16 5.97 14.52
CA ALA A 110 8.58 6.88 13.46
C ALA A 110 10.04 7.35 13.66
N LEU A 111 10.43 7.68 14.90
CA LEU A 111 11.81 8.04 15.23
C LEU A 111 12.77 6.89 14.95
N SER A 112 12.38 5.66 15.29
CA SER A 112 13.17 4.46 14.99
C SER A 112 13.39 4.26 13.49
N ALA A 113 12.33 4.43 12.68
CA ALA A 113 12.45 4.38 11.22
C ALA A 113 13.37 5.49 10.70
N ALA A 114 13.24 6.71 11.21
CA ALA A 114 14.08 7.84 10.85
C ALA A 114 15.57 7.57 11.17
N LEU A 115 15.88 6.98 12.33
CA LEU A 115 17.24 6.55 12.68
C LEU A 115 17.75 5.45 11.74
N GLY A 116 16.89 4.49 11.38
CA GLY A 116 17.20 3.44 10.41
C GLY A 116 17.70 4.01 9.07
N PHE A 117 16.94 4.96 8.50
CA PHE A 117 17.31 5.66 7.27
C PHE A 117 18.50 6.59 7.44
N THR A 118 18.63 7.27 8.59
CA THR A 118 19.78 8.13 8.90
C THR A 118 21.08 7.33 8.92
N GLY A 119 21.03 6.08 9.40
CA GLY A 119 22.18 5.18 9.36
C GLY A 119 22.65 4.84 7.94
N LEU A 120 21.77 4.85 6.94
CA LEU A 120 22.19 4.67 5.55
C LEU A 120 23.01 5.85 5.02
N ALA A 121 22.76 7.06 5.54
CA ALA A 121 23.45 8.28 5.12
C ALA A 121 24.73 8.58 5.93
N VAL A 122 24.70 8.38 7.25
CA VAL A 122 25.80 8.74 8.17
C VAL A 122 26.71 7.56 8.47
N GLY A 123 26.14 6.37 8.67
CA GLY A 123 26.88 5.18 9.05
C GLY A 123 25.97 4.06 9.55
N VAL A 124 26.15 2.86 8.99
CA VAL A 124 25.26 1.70 9.18
C VAL A 124 25.10 1.28 10.65
N TRP A 125 26.06 1.62 11.52
CA TRP A 125 25.96 1.33 12.95
C TRP A 125 24.74 1.99 13.63
N ILE A 126 24.28 3.14 13.15
CA ILE A 126 23.07 3.82 13.64
C ILE A 126 21.82 3.00 13.28
N THR A 127 21.82 2.30 12.15
CA THR A 127 20.70 1.44 11.75
C THR A 127 20.48 0.32 12.76
N PHE A 128 21.53 -0.27 13.35
CA PHE A 128 21.38 -1.28 14.40
C PHE A 128 20.68 -0.72 15.65
N ILE A 129 20.98 0.53 16.02
CA ILE A 129 20.28 1.23 17.12
C ILE A 129 18.82 1.44 16.75
N GLY A 130 18.56 1.91 15.52
CA GLY A 130 17.21 2.09 14.98
C GLY A 130 16.38 0.80 15.04
N VAL A 131 16.95 -0.34 14.64
CA VAL A 131 16.31 -1.66 14.71
C VAL A 131 16.04 -2.09 16.15
N GLY A 132 16.97 -1.83 17.08
CA GLY A 132 16.74 -2.11 18.51
C GLY A 132 15.53 -1.34 19.06
N ILE A 133 15.46 -0.04 18.76
CA ILE A 133 14.32 0.80 19.15
C ILE A 133 13.04 0.34 18.43
N PHE A 134 13.12 -0.06 17.16
CA PHE A 134 11.98 -0.56 16.38
C PHE A 134 11.33 -1.74 17.07
N ALA A 135 12.12 -2.73 17.47
CA ALA A 135 11.63 -3.94 18.12
C ALA A 135 10.88 -3.63 19.42
N VAL A 136 11.41 -2.70 20.23
CA VAL A 136 10.73 -2.24 21.46
C VAL A 136 9.47 -1.45 21.13
N ALA A 137 9.54 -0.52 20.17
CA ALA A 137 8.44 0.36 19.80
C ALA A 137 7.24 -0.41 19.22
N ILE A 138 7.49 -1.36 18.31
CA ILE A 138 6.42 -2.15 17.69
C ILE A 138 5.76 -3.08 18.71
N THR A 139 6.55 -3.72 19.58
CA THR A 139 6.05 -4.55 20.68
C THR A 139 5.23 -3.69 21.64
N GLY A 140 5.75 -2.52 21.99
CA GLY A 140 5.08 -1.57 22.87
C GLY A 140 3.73 -1.13 22.33
N TRP A 141 3.67 -0.80 21.02
CA TRP A 141 2.45 -0.35 20.35
C TRP A 141 1.40 -1.45 20.26
N VAL A 142 1.80 -2.66 19.82
CA VAL A 142 0.87 -3.79 19.64
C VAL A 142 0.27 -4.23 20.98
N TYR A 143 1.06 -4.25 22.05
CA TYR A 143 0.61 -4.70 23.36
C TYR A 143 0.09 -3.60 24.29
N GLU A 144 0.02 -2.34 23.84
CA GLU A 144 -0.31 -1.18 24.70
C GLU A 144 -1.58 -1.40 25.53
N TYR A 145 -2.66 -1.86 24.90
CA TYR A 145 -3.97 -2.08 25.53
C TYR A 145 -4.17 -3.48 26.11
N TYR A 146 -3.14 -4.34 26.04
CA TYR A 146 -3.17 -5.70 26.58
C TYR A 146 -2.33 -5.86 27.85
N ARG A 147 -1.81 -4.76 28.40
CA ARG A 147 -1.05 -4.76 29.66
C ARG A 147 -2.02 -4.85 30.84
N GLY A 148 -1.82 -5.83 31.72
CA GLY A 148 -2.58 -5.94 32.98
C GLY A 148 -3.56 -7.12 33.07
N TYR A 149 -3.84 -7.85 31.98
CA TYR A 149 -4.65 -9.08 32.06
C TYR A 149 -4.00 -10.19 32.91
N HIS A 150 -2.70 -10.09 33.19
CA HIS A 150 -1.89 -11.08 33.94
C HIS A 150 -1.11 -10.43 35.10
N ALA A 151 -1.47 -9.21 35.51
CA ALA A 151 -0.88 -8.56 36.67
C ALA A 151 -1.69 -8.97 37.91
N HIS A 152 -1.18 -9.96 38.64
CA HIS A 152 -1.64 -10.30 39.99
C HIS A 152 -1.09 -9.31 41.02
#